data_AF-A0A8D8G1M0-F1
#
_entry.id   AF-A0A8D8G1M0-F1
#
_cell.length_a   1.000
_cell.length_b   1.000
_cell.length_c   1.000
_cell.angle_alpha   90.00
_cell.angle_beta   90.00
_cell.angle_gamma   90.00
#
_symmetry.space_group_name_H-M   'P 1'
#
loop_
_entity.id
_entity.type
_entity.pdbx_description
1 polymer ?
#
loop_
_entity_poly.entity_id
_entity_poly.type
_entity_poly.pdbx_seq_one_letter_code
_entity_poly.pdbx_strand_id
1 'polypeptide(L)'
;FACHGLNILTVEGIGDKHDGYHPTQKLLAHLNGTQCGYCSPGMVMNMYSLLESKNGQVTMAEVENVFGGNICRCTGYRPILDAFKSLAVDAEPRLKEACQDIEDLTKICPKTGSACAGKCSAAGKINDKKGVHLSFAEVKEWHKVY
;
A
#
# COMPACT_ATOMS: atom_id res chain seq x y z
N PHE A 1 24.81 -4.94 -28.05
CA PHE A 1 23.36 -5.04 -28.31
C PHE A 1 22.69 -6.11 -27.43
N ALA A 2 22.84 -6.07 -26.09
CA ALA A 2 22.36 -7.16 -25.23
C ALA A 2 20.82 -7.26 -25.09
N CYS A 3 20.09 -6.17 -25.33
CA CYS A 3 18.64 -6.09 -25.14
C CYS A 3 17.85 -5.86 -26.45
N HIS A 4 18.45 -6.11 -27.61
CA HIS A 4 17.77 -5.88 -28.88
C HIS A 4 16.57 -6.83 -29.02
N GLY A 5 15.39 -6.28 -29.34
CA GLY A 5 14.14 -7.04 -29.47
C GLY A 5 13.46 -7.41 -28.15
N LEU A 6 14.02 -7.02 -26.99
CA LEU A 6 13.39 -7.24 -25.69
C LEU A 6 12.51 -6.06 -25.30
N ASN A 7 11.37 -6.35 -24.66
CA ASN A 7 10.57 -5.33 -24.00
C ASN A 7 11.11 -5.11 -22.58
N ILE A 8 11.56 -3.89 -22.29
CA ILE A 8 12.10 -3.51 -20.98
C ILE A 8 11.05 -2.68 -20.24
N LEU A 9 10.64 -3.19 -19.08
CA LEU A 9 9.66 -2.53 -18.22
C LEU A 9 10.35 -2.04 -16.94
N THR A 10 10.09 -0.78 -16.57
CA THR A 10 10.61 -0.15 -15.35
C THR A 10 9.48 0.19 -14.39
N VAL A 11 9.82 0.71 -13.21
CA VAL A 11 8.84 1.03 -12.17
C VAL A 11 7.80 2.06 -12.62
N GLU A 12 8.18 2.98 -13.50
CA GLU A 12 7.30 3.99 -14.06
C GLU A 12 6.30 3.37 -15.04
N GLY A 13 6.69 2.29 -15.73
CA GLY A 13 5.86 1.64 -16.73
C GLY A 13 4.71 0.81 -16.16
N ILE A 14 4.75 0.47 -14.85
CA ILE A 14 3.65 -0.24 -14.18
C ILE A 14 2.65 0.71 -13.50
N GLY A 15 2.98 2.00 -13.37
CA GLY A 15 2.11 2.99 -12.76
C GLY A 15 2.87 4.21 -12.26
N ASP A 16 2.20 5.36 -12.30
CA ASP A 16 2.75 6.65 -11.89
C ASP A 16 1.68 7.57 -11.27
N LYS A 17 2.03 8.85 -11.07
CA LYS A 17 1.12 9.86 -10.49
C LYS A 17 -0.03 10.29 -11.40
N HIS A 18 0.09 10.07 -12.72
CA HIS A 18 -0.87 10.48 -13.73
C HIS A 18 -1.89 9.37 -14.00
N ASP A 19 -1.42 8.15 -14.20
CA ASP A 19 -2.25 6.98 -14.54
C ASP A 19 -2.68 6.17 -13.31
N GLY A 20 -2.01 6.42 -12.18
CA GLY A 20 -2.25 5.77 -10.92
C GLY A 20 -1.26 4.64 -10.63
N TYR A 21 -0.92 4.49 -9.35
CA TYR A 21 0.07 3.51 -8.92
C TYR A 21 -0.48 2.08 -8.90
N HIS A 22 0.38 1.13 -9.29
CA HIS A 22 0.18 -0.31 -9.18
C HIS A 22 0.00 -0.73 -7.71
N PRO A 23 -0.78 -1.79 -7.41
CA PRO A 23 -0.93 -2.30 -6.03
C PRO A 23 0.39 -2.52 -5.28
N THR A 24 1.43 -3.03 -5.95
CA THR A 24 2.77 -3.22 -5.33
C THR A 24 3.41 -1.89 -4.90
N GLN A 25 3.26 -0.83 -5.69
CA GLN A 25 3.75 0.51 -5.34
C GLN A 25 2.95 1.08 -4.16
N LYS A 26 1.62 0.98 -4.22
CA LYS A 26 0.72 1.49 -3.18
C LYS A 26 0.97 0.81 -1.82
N LEU A 27 1.04 -0.52 -1.81
CA LEU A 27 1.24 -1.29 -0.58
C LEU A 27 2.60 -1.03 0.06
N LEU A 28 3.68 -0.95 -0.74
CA LEU A 28 5.00 -0.63 -0.22
C LEU A 28 5.01 0.74 0.48
N ALA A 29 4.29 1.72 -0.07
CA ALA A 29 4.15 3.03 0.55
C ALA A 29 3.24 2.99 1.80
N HIS A 30 2.06 2.37 1.70
CA HIS A 30 1.08 2.30 2.80
C HIS A 30 1.62 1.61 4.04
N LEU A 31 2.40 0.55 3.86
CA LEU A 31 2.91 -0.25 4.98
C LEU A 31 4.30 0.20 5.44
N ASN A 32 4.65 1.47 5.19
CA ASN A 32 5.92 2.07 5.62
C ASN A 32 7.16 1.29 5.14
N GLY A 33 7.04 0.61 4.00
CA GLY A 33 8.12 -0.14 3.36
C GLY A 33 9.16 0.75 2.68
N THR A 34 9.05 2.07 2.82
CA THR A 34 9.96 3.07 2.26
C THR A 34 10.36 4.11 3.31
N GLN A 35 11.65 4.45 3.34
CA GLN A 35 12.18 5.61 4.07
C GLN A 35 12.90 6.55 3.09
N CYS A 36 14.17 6.30 2.79
CA CYS A 36 14.94 7.13 1.85
C CYS A 36 14.52 6.96 0.37
N GLY A 37 13.70 5.96 0.04
CA GLY A 37 13.18 5.72 -1.31
C GLY A 37 14.14 5.06 -2.30
N TYR A 38 15.44 5.09 -2.07
CA TYR A 38 16.42 4.68 -3.09
C TYR A 38 16.27 3.23 -3.55
N CYS A 39 16.02 2.30 -2.63
CA CYS A 39 15.82 0.88 -2.96
C CYS A 39 14.40 0.55 -3.45
N SER A 40 13.44 1.46 -3.28
CA SER A 40 12.01 1.16 -3.48
C SER A 40 11.67 0.72 -4.92
N PRO A 41 12.23 1.33 -5.99
CA PRO A 41 12.03 0.85 -7.36
C PRO A 41 12.43 -0.63 -7.55
N GLY A 42 13.58 -1.03 -7.01
CA GLY A 42 14.06 -2.41 -7.07
C GLY A 42 13.18 -3.37 -6.28
N MET A 43 12.68 -2.95 -5.11
CA MET A 43 11.72 -3.73 -4.32
C MET A 43 10.41 -3.95 -5.07
N VAL A 44 9.86 -2.91 -5.67
CA VAL A 44 8.61 -2.96 -6.43
C VAL A 44 8.74 -3.85 -7.66
N MET A 45 9.79 -3.67 -8.47
CA MET A 45 9.98 -4.44 -9.71
C MET A 45 10.25 -5.92 -9.44
N ASN A 46 10.95 -6.23 -8.35
CA ASN A 46 11.21 -7.61 -7.98
C ASN A 46 9.91 -8.32 -7.53
N MET A 47 9.06 -7.64 -6.74
CA MET A 47 7.73 -8.17 -6.41
C MET A 47 6.83 -8.30 -7.64
N TYR A 48 6.81 -7.29 -8.50
CA TYR A 48 6.02 -7.29 -9.72
C TYR A 48 6.40 -8.46 -10.62
N SER A 49 7.69 -8.69 -10.85
CA SER A 49 8.20 -9.83 -11.63
C SER A 49 7.76 -11.17 -11.03
N LEU A 50 7.80 -11.33 -9.70
CA LEU A 50 7.31 -12.53 -9.03
C LEU A 50 5.82 -12.76 -9.29
N LEU A 51 4.98 -11.72 -9.15
CA LEU A 51 3.54 -11.81 -9.40
C LEU A 51 3.24 -12.20 -10.85
N GLU A 52 3.88 -11.55 -11.82
CA GLU A 52 3.71 -11.86 -13.25
C GLU A 52 4.10 -13.31 -13.55
N SER A 53 5.24 -13.77 -13.01
CA SER A 53 5.74 -15.14 -13.24
C SER A 53 4.84 -16.24 -12.66
N LYS A 54 3.94 -15.89 -11.73
CA LYS A 54 3.07 -16.80 -10.98
C LYS A 54 1.59 -16.52 -11.22
N ASN A 55 1.24 -15.69 -12.20
CA ASN A 55 -0.14 -15.28 -12.49
C ASN A 55 -0.87 -14.77 -11.22
N GLY A 56 -0.17 -14.02 -10.38
CA GLY A 56 -0.67 -13.47 -9.12
C GLY A 56 -0.81 -14.46 -7.96
N GLN A 57 -0.54 -15.75 -8.17
CA GLN A 57 -0.65 -16.80 -7.13
C GLN A 57 0.70 -17.06 -6.48
N VAL A 58 1.11 -16.16 -5.59
CA VAL A 58 2.39 -16.24 -4.86
C VAL A 58 2.18 -16.63 -3.41
N THR A 59 3.14 -17.35 -2.83
CA THR A 59 3.16 -17.71 -1.40
C THR A 59 4.05 -16.76 -0.59
N MET A 60 3.80 -16.63 0.71
CA MET A 60 4.64 -15.80 1.58
C MET A 60 6.12 -16.22 1.57
N ALA A 61 6.38 -17.53 1.47
CA ALA A 61 7.74 -18.07 1.40
C ALA A 61 8.46 -17.66 0.10
N GLU A 62 7.75 -17.67 -1.04
CA GLU A 62 8.30 -17.17 -2.30
C GLU A 62 8.61 -15.67 -2.24
N VAL A 63 7.73 -14.89 -1.59
CA VAL A 63 7.94 -13.46 -1.34
C VAL A 63 9.20 -13.22 -0.50
N GLU A 64 9.46 -14.00 0.55
CA GLU A 64 10.71 -13.86 1.32
C GLU A 64 11.95 -14.19 0.48
N ASN A 65 11.90 -15.27 -0.28
CA ASN A 65 13.04 -15.76 -1.04
C ASN A 65 13.48 -14.80 -2.16
N VAL A 66 12.53 -14.11 -2.80
CA VAL A 66 12.84 -13.23 -3.93
C VAL A 66 13.64 -11.98 -3.51
N PHE A 67 13.56 -11.54 -2.24
CA PHE A 67 14.25 -10.33 -1.78
C PHE A 67 15.71 -10.55 -1.35
N GLY A 68 16.25 -11.75 -1.45
CA GLY A 68 17.66 -12.01 -1.13
C GLY A 68 18.66 -11.16 -1.92
N GLY A 69 18.29 -10.70 -3.13
CA GLY A 69 19.11 -9.84 -3.98
C GLY A 69 18.90 -8.33 -3.82
N ASN A 70 17.89 -7.90 -3.05
CA ASN A 70 17.55 -6.49 -2.90
C ASN A 70 17.96 -5.97 -1.53
N ILE A 71 18.85 -4.97 -1.49
CA ILE A 71 19.41 -4.47 -0.24
C ILE A 71 18.69 -3.18 0.20
N CYS A 72 18.24 -3.15 1.45
CA CYS A 72 17.74 -1.94 2.12
C CYS A 72 18.54 -1.64 3.39
N ARG A 73 18.98 -0.38 3.54
CA ARG A 73 19.70 0.08 4.73
C ARG A 73 18.81 0.74 5.78
N CYS A 74 17.63 1.19 5.41
CA CYS A 74 16.81 2.07 6.24
C CYS A 74 15.68 1.33 6.98
N THR A 75 14.93 0.48 6.29
CA THR A 75 13.66 -0.06 6.81
C THR A 75 13.80 -1.27 7.72
N GLY A 76 14.94 -1.97 7.67
CA GLY A 76 15.12 -3.26 8.35
C GLY A 76 14.25 -4.39 7.77
N TYR A 77 13.77 -4.26 6.53
CA TYR A 77 12.99 -5.24 5.74
C TYR A 77 11.59 -5.60 6.24
N ARG A 78 11.35 -5.62 7.54
CA ARG A 78 10.06 -6.02 8.12
C ARG A 78 8.85 -5.36 7.45
N PRO A 79 8.77 -4.02 7.31
CA PRO A 79 7.62 -3.38 6.64
C PRO A 79 7.54 -3.68 5.12
N ILE A 80 8.67 -3.98 4.46
CA ILE A 80 8.70 -4.39 3.05
C ILE A 80 8.07 -5.78 2.90
N LEU A 81 8.47 -6.71 3.77
CA LEU A 81 7.94 -8.08 3.76
C LEU A 81 6.47 -8.10 4.16
N ASP A 82 6.06 -7.34 5.19
CA ASP A 82 4.65 -7.23 5.56
C ASP A 82 3.81 -6.68 4.39
N ALA A 83 4.32 -5.68 3.66
CA ALA A 83 3.67 -5.13 2.47
C ALA A 83 3.44 -6.17 1.38
N PHE A 84 4.48 -6.90 1.00
CA PHE A 84 4.39 -7.81 -0.13
C PHE A 84 3.78 -9.16 0.21
N LYS A 85 3.96 -9.65 1.44
CA LYS A 85 3.27 -10.86 1.89
C LYS A 85 1.76 -10.66 1.97
N SER A 86 1.26 -9.44 2.13
CA SER A 86 -0.19 -9.18 2.07
C SER A 86 -0.82 -9.57 0.72
N LEU A 87 -0.01 -9.63 -0.36
CA LEU A 87 -0.43 -10.06 -1.69
C LEU A 87 -0.40 -11.59 -1.87
N ALA A 88 0.12 -12.33 -0.90
CA ALA A 88 0.24 -13.77 -1.00
C ALA A 88 -1.10 -14.49 -0.78
N VAL A 89 -1.28 -15.65 -1.42
CA VAL A 89 -2.50 -16.44 -1.30
C VAL A 89 -2.70 -17.01 0.11
N ASP A 90 -1.59 -17.30 0.79
CA ASP A 90 -1.48 -17.82 2.15
C ASP A 90 -1.21 -16.72 3.20
N ALA A 91 -1.43 -15.45 2.85
CA ALA A 91 -1.19 -14.33 3.75
C ALA A 91 -2.06 -14.40 5.02
N GLU A 92 -1.43 -14.18 6.17
CA GLU A 92 -2.12 -14.10 7.46
C GLU A 92 -3.18 -12.97 7.45
N PRO A 93 -4.35 -13.16 8.09
CA PRO A 93 -5.41 -12.15 8.13
C PRO A 93 -4.92 -10.78 8.60
N ARG A 94 -4.05 -10.75 9.62
CA ARG A 94 -3.45 -9.52 10.14
C ARG A 94 -2.69 -8.69 9.09
N LEU A 95 -2.13 -9.32 8.06
CA LEU A 95 -1.38 -8.64 6.99
C LEU A 95 -2.32 -8.08 5.93
N LYS A 96 -3.48 -8.70 5.72
CA LYS A 96 -4.55 -8.18 4.86
C LYS A 96 -5.30 -7.03 5.53
N GLU A 97 -5.28 -7.00 6.86
CA GLU A 97 -5.88 -5.97 7.71
C GLU A 97 -4.88 -4.85 8.10
N ALA A 98 -3.62 -4.95 7.68
CA ALA A 98 -2.56 -4.06 8.16
C ALA A 98 -2.71 -2.63 7.63
N CYS A 99 -2.78 -1.71 8.59
CA CYS A 99 -2.93 -0.26 8.47
C CYS A 99 -4.26 0.20 7.88
N GLN A 100 -5.33 0.11 8.69
CA GLN A 100 -6.46 1.02 8.52
C GLN A 100 -5.93 2.43 8.70
N ASP A 101 -5.94 3.21 7.61
CA ASP A 101 -5.62 4.61 7.70
C ASP A 101 -6.64 5.31 8.61
N ILE A 102 -6.26 6.37 9.31
CA ILE A 102 -7.22 7.10 10.17
C ILE A 102 -8.40 7.62 9.32
N GLU A 103 -8.17 7.87 8.04
CA GLU A 103 -9.15 8.18 7.01
C GLU A 103 -10.13 7.03 6.75
N ASP A 104 -9.69 5.77 6.82
CA ASP A 104 -10.55 4.61 6.60
C ASP A 104 -11.53 4.38 7.76
N LEU A 105 -11.25 4.92 8.95
CA LEU A 105 -12.19 4.88 10.07
C LEU A 105 -13.48 5.64 9.75
N THR A 106 -13.44 6.67 8.89
CA THR A 106 -14.65 7.40 8.47
C THR A 106 -15.59 6.57 7.61
N LYS A 107 -15.08 5.50 7.00
CA LYS A 107 -15.87 4.53 6.23
C LYS A 107 -16.58 3.53 7.13
N ILE A 108 -16.32 3.54 8.44
CA ILE A 108 -16.99 2.69 9.42
C ILE A 108 -18.04 3.53 10.16
N CYS A 109 -19.30 3.09 10.12
CA CYS A 109 -20.39 3.78 10.76
C CYS A 109 -20.25 3.70 12.30
N PRO A 110 -20.13 4.82 13.03
CA PRO A 110 -19.97 4.80 14.48
C PRO A 110 -21.20 4.25 15.23
N LYS A 111 -22.36 4.17 14.55
CA LYS A 111 -23.59 3.61 15.11
C LYS A 111 -23.70 2.10 14.92
N THR A 112 -23.12 1.54 13.85
CA THR A 112 -23.31 0.12 13.49
C THR A 112 -22.01 -0.69 13.45
N GLY A 113 -20.84 -0.05 13.48
CA GLY A 113 -19.53 -0.71 13.37
C GLY A 113 -19.27 -1.34 12.01
N SER A 114 -20.13 -1.10 11.01
CA SER A 114 -20.03 -1.66 9.65
C SER A 114 -19.69 -0.58 8.62
N ALA A 115 -19.33 -0.98 7.39
CA ALA A 115 -19.09 -0.04 6.29
C ALA A 115 -20.29 0.91 6.09
N CYS A 116 -20.01 2.21 6.00
CA CYS A 116 -21.02 3.27 5.89
C CYS A 116 -21.68 3.22 4.52
N ALA A 117 -22.98 2.92 4.48
CA ALA A 117 -23.75 2.88 3.23
C ALA A 117 -24.28 4.26 2.79
N GLY A 118 -24.00 5.34 3.54
CA GLY A 118 -24.41 6.70 3.20
C GLY A 118 -25.94 6.96 3.21
N LYS A 119 -26.73 6.09 3.85
CA LYS A 119 -28.20 6.16 3.85
C LYS A 119 -28.83 6.75 5.11
N CYS A 120 -28.01 7.11 6.11
CA CYS A 120 -28.52 7.66 7.37
C CYS A 120 -28.62 9.19 7.32
N SER A 121 -29.35 9.77 8.27
CA SER A 121 -29.48 11.22 8.42
C SER A 121 -28.15 11.95 8.67
N ALA A 122 -27.10 11.23 9.07
CA ALA A 122 -25.74 11.77 9.23
C ALA A 122 -24.90 11.74 7.94
N ALA A 123 -25.35 11.04 6.89
CA ALA A 123 -24.59 10.87 5.65
C ALA A 123 -24.30 12.20 4.95
N GLY A 124 -25.23 13.17 4.99
CA GLY A 124 -25.02 14.52 4.44
C GLY A 124 -24.01 15.38 5.22
N LYS A 125 -23.51 14.92 6.37
CA LYS A 125 -22.48 15.61 7.17
C LYS A 125 -21.08 15.05 6.93
N ILE A 126 -20.96 13.88 6.31
CA ILE A 126 -19.69 13.26 5.96
C ILE A 126 -19.33 13.74 4.56
N ASN A 127 -18.24 14.51 4.45
CA ASN A 127 -17.76 14.99 3.17
C ASN A 127 -16.51 14.18 2.79
N ASP A 128 -16.69 13.14 1.98
CA ASP A 128 -15.60 12.27 1.52
C ASP A 128 -14.49 13.01 0.76
N LYS A 129 -14.74 14.26 0.32
CA LYS A 129 -13.76 15.10 -0.38
C LYS A 129 -12.98 16.06 0.53
N LYS A 130 -13.37 16.19 1.81
CA LYS A 130 -12.61 16.97 2.81
C LYS A 130 -11.92 15.98 3.73
N GLY A 131 -10.59 16.09 3.85
CA GLY A 131 -9.81 15.27 4.78
C GLY A 131 -10.38 15.34 6.22
N VAL A 132 -10.07 14.32 7.02
CA VAL A 132 -10.53 14.24 8.41
C VAL A 132 -10.03 15.47 9.18
N HIS A 133 -10.94 16.25 9.75
CA HIS A 133 -10.63 17.35 10.66
C HIS A 133 -10.85 16.88 12.10
N LEU A 134 -9.78 16.75 12.87
CA LEU A 134 -9.82 16.36 14.27
C LEU A 134 -9.58 17.59 15.15
N SER A 135 -10.57 17.91 15.99
CA SER A 135 -10.48 18.95 17.01
C SER A 135 -10.34 18.30 18.38
N PHE A 136 -9.22 18.53 19.06
CA PHE A 136 -8.99 18.03 20.42
C PHE A 136 -9.42 19.08 21.47
N ALA A 137 -9.78 18.61 22.67
CA ALA A 137 -10.32 19.43 23.76
C ALA A 137 -9.41 20.61 24.19
N GLU A 138 -8.12 20.59 23.83
CA GLU A 138 -7.13 21.61 24.17
C GLU A 138 -6.82 22.60 23.03
N VAL A 139 -7.78 22.85 22.12
CA VAL A 139 -7.61 23.80 20.99
C VAL A 139 -6.44 23.42 20.07
N LYS A 140 -6.17 22.12 19.92
CA LYS A 140 -5.26 21.62 18.89
C LYS A 140 -6.10 21.14 17.70
N GLU A 141 -5.89 21.77 16.56
CA GLU A 141 -6.50 21.37 15.29
C GLU A 141 -5.49 20.57 14.47
N TRP A 142 -5.94 19.43 13.94
CA TRP A 142 -5.18 18.66 12.97
C TRP A 142 -5.71 18.94 11.56
N HIS A 143 -4.81 19.33 10.66
CA HIS A 143 -5.10 19.60 9.25
C HIS A 143 -4.25 18.66 8.39
N LYS A 144 -4.88 17.98 7.42
CA LYS A 144 -4.16 17.16 6.43
C LYS A 144 -3.36 18.06 5.50
N VAL A 145 -2.05 17.87 5.44
CA VAL A 145 -1.17 18.50 4.45
C VAL A 145 -0.98 17.50 3.31
N TYR A 146 -1.32 17.91 2.08
CA TYR A 146 -1.06 17.13 0.86
C TYR A 146 0.38 17.36 0.37
#